data_AF-A0A2A8I1A2-F1
#
_entry.id   AF-A0A2A8I1A2-F1
#
_cell.length_a   1.000
_cell.length_b   1.000
_cell.length_c   1.000
_cell.angle_alpha   90.00
_cell.angle_beta   90.00
_cell.angle_gamma   90.00
#
_symmetry.space_group_name_H-M   'P 1'
#
loop_
_entity.id
_entity.type
_entity.pdbx_description
1 polymer ?
#
loop_
_entity_poly.entity_id
_entity_poly.type
_entity_poly.pdbx_seq_one_letter_code
_entity_poly.pdbx_strand_id
1 'polypeptide(L)'
;MRVVRKLKSVETGLDELLAQAADLMAQISRARVSDDRSMLEGQRPIARIASMQQNLVEARSDIVRVHADLAKILAGTKDIPTNCPQQAFYGPEDVTSAA
;
A
#
# COMPACT_ATOMS: atom_id res chain seq x y z
N MET A 1 7.55 11.45 -4.60
CA MET A 1 8.38 10.26 -4.24
C MET A 1 7.89 9.00 -4.94
N ARG A 2 8.79 8.16 -5.46
CA ARG A 2 8.46 6.88 -6.13
C ARG A 2 7.90 5.84 -5.14
N VAL A 3 8.41 5.81 -3.92
CA VAL A 3 8.01 4.84 -2.87
C VAL A 3 6.56 5.05 -2.43
N VAL A 4 6.15 6.29 -2.15
CA VAL A 4 4.76 6.63 -1.76
C VAL A 4 3.75 6.23 -2.84
N ARG A 5 4.08 6.43 -4.13
CA ARG A 5 3.22 5.99 -5.24
C ARG A 5 3.08 4.46 -5.31
N LYS A 6 4.17 3.72 -5.08
CA LYS A 6 4.13 2.26 -5.00
C LYS A 6 3.27 1.81 -3.81
N LEU A 7 3.41 2.45 -2.66
CA LEU A 7 2.63 2.12 -1.47
C LEU A 7 1.13 2.27 -1.72
N LYS A 8 0.70 3.39 -2.31
CA LYS A 8 -0.70 3.61 -2.70
C LYS A 8 -1.22 2.55 -3.68
N SER A 9 -0.37 2.10 -4.59
CA SER A 9 -0.71 1.01 -5.50
C SER A 9 -0.92 -0.31 -4.76
N VAL A 10 -0.13 -0.60 -3.73
CA VAL A 10 -0.30 -1.80 -2.91
C VAL A 10 -1.56 -1.70 -2.05
N GLU A 11 -1.84 -0.54 -1.44
CA GLU A 11 -3.09 -0.27 -0.70
C GLU A 11 -4.31 -0.56 -1.57
N THR A 12 -4.32 -0.01 -2.79
CA THR A 12 -5.39 -0.22 -3.76
C THR A 12 -5.52 -1.70 -4.16
N GLY A 13 -4.39 -2.38 -4.35
CA GLY A 13 -4.38 -3.81 -4.68
C GLY A 13 -4.91 -4.70 -3.56
N LEU A 14 -4.65 -4.36 -2.29
CA LEU A 14 -5.23 -5.08 -1.15
C LEU A 14 -6.73 -4.87 -1.05
N ASP A 15 -7.23 -3.66 -1.29
CA ASP A 15 -8.66 -3.35 -1.28
C ASP A 15 -9.40 -4.12 -2.37
N GLU A 16 -8.83 -4.19 -3.57
CA GLU A 16 -9.35 -4.98 -4.69
C GLU A 16 -9.37 -6.48 -4.37
N LEU A 17 -8.28 -7.02 -3.81
CA LEU A 17 -8.20 -8.43 -3.44
C LEU A 17 -9.18 -8.79 -2.31
N LEU A 18 -9.41 -7.88 -1.36
CA LEU A 18 -10.39 -8.06 -0.30
C LEU A 18 -11.82 -8.11 -0.87
N ALA A 19 -12.14 -7.24 -1.84
CA ALA A 19 -13.42 -7.26 -2.54
C ALA A 19 -13.64 -8.58 -3.30
N GLN A 20 -12.62 -9.05 -4.04
CA GLN A 20 -12.66 -10.32 -4.75
C GLN A 20 -12.83 -11.52 -3.80
N ALA A 21 -12.15 -11.50 -2.65
CA ALA A 21 -12.30 -12.53 -1.62
C ALA A 21 -13.72 -12.57 -1.05
N ALA A 22 -14.34 -11.40 -0.83
CA ALA A 22 -15.72 -11.29 -0.36
C ALA A 22 -16.73 -11.81 -1.39
N ASP A 23 -16.54 -11.48 -2.66
CA ASP A 23 -17.39 -12.01 -3.73
C ASP A 23 -17.28 -13.54 -3.84
N LEU A 24 -16.06 -14.09 -3.80
CA LEU A 24 -15.85 -15.54 -3.80
C LEU A 24 -16.51 -16.23 -2.61
N MET A 25 -16.42 -15.67 -1.40
CA MET A 25 -17.11 -16.21 -0.22
C MET A 25 -18.63 -16.21 -0.41
N ALA A 26 -19.19 -15.15 -0.98
CA ALA A 26 -20.61 -15.04 -1.27
C ALA A 26 -21.05 -16.11 -2.29
N GLN A 27 -20.26 -16.32 -3.35
CA GLN A 27 -20.52 -17.36 -4.35
C GLN A 27 -20.52 -18.76 -3.73
N ILE A 28 -19.50 -19.10 -2.92
CA ILE A 28 -19.45 -20.42 -2.25
C ILE A 28 -20.62 -20.60 -1.27
N SER A 29 -20.97 -19.56 -0.54
CA SER A 29 -22.10 -19.60 0.40
C SER A 29 -23.43 -19.84 -0.33
N ARG A 30 -23.65 -19.19 -1.47
CA ARG A 30 -24.82 -19.42 -2.32
C ARG A 30 -24.81 -20.83 -2.93
N ALA A 31 -23.67 -21.27 -3.46
CA ALA A 31 -23.51 -22.60 -4.02
C ALA A 31 -23.87 -23.69 -3.00
N ARG A 32 -23.43 -23.52 -1.75
CA ARG A 32 -23.77 -24.42 -0.65
C ARG A 32 -25.26 -24.45 -0.31
N VAL A 33 -25.98 -23.34 -0.47
CA VAL A 33 -27.45 -23.32 -0.26
C VAL A 33 -28.18 -24.01 -1.43
N SER A 34 -27.66 -23.89 -2.65
CA SER A 34 -28.27 -24.49 -3.84
C SER A 34 -27.95 -25.97 -4.05
N ASP A 35 -26.85 -26.46 -3.48
CA ASP A 35 -26.35 -27.82 -3.68
C ASP A 35 -26.67 -28.66 -2.43
N ASP A 36 -27.47 -29.72 -2.60
CA ASP A 36 -27.95 -30.60 -1.52
C ASP A 36 -26.87 -31.57 -1.00
N ARG A 37 -25.60 -31.31 -1.37
CA ARG A 37 -24.43 -32.04 -0.91
C ARG A 37 -24.15 -31.75 0.56
N SER A 38 -23.50 -32.73 1.21
CA SER A 38 -23.17 -32.71 2.64
C SER A 38 -22.69 -31.32 3.10
N MET A 39 -23.39 -30.79 4.11
CA MET A 39 -23.11 -29.50 4.76
C MET A 39 -21.63 -29.34 5.17
N LEU A 40 -20.90 -30.44 5.37
CA LEU A 40 -19.48 -30.48 5.72
C LEU A 40 -18.53 -30.05 4.59
N GLU A 41 -18.90 -30.26 3.33
CA GLU A 41 -18.01 -30.00 2.19
C GLU A 41 -17.85 -28.50 1.91
N GLY A 42 -18.92 -27.72 2.07
CA GLY A 42 -18.90 -26.27 1.85
C GLY A 42 -18.34 -25.44 3.02
N GLN A 43 -18.25 -26.01 4.23
CA GLN A 43 -17.75 -25.28 5.41
C GLN A 43 -16.25 -24.99 5.34
N ARG A 44 -15.45 -25.97 4.91
CA ARG A 44 -13.98 -25.83 4.86
C ARG A 44 -13.52 -24.71 3.91
N PRO A 45 -14.06 -24.60 2.68
CA PRO A 45 -13.74 -23.48 1.79
C PRO A 45 -14.11 -22.12 2.38
N ILE A 46 -15.31 -21.99 2.97
CA ILE A 46 -15.75 -20.71 3.59
C ILE A 46 -14.80 -20.31 4.73
N ALA A 47 -14.44 -21.24 5.61
CA ALA A 47 -13.52 -20.97 6.71
C ALA A 47 -12.13 -20.52 6.21
N ARG A 48 -11.62 -21.13 5.12
CA ARG A 48 -10.35 -20.74 4.51
C ARG A 48 -10.40 -19.33 3.92
N ILE A 49 -11.48 -18.97 3.23
CA ILE A 49 -11.63 -17.60 2.69
C ILE A 49 -11.77 -16.59 3.82
N ALA A 50 -12.50 -16.92 4.90
CA ALA A 50 -12.63 -16.04 6.06
C ALA A 50 -11.27 -15.76 6.71
N SER A 51 -10.44 -16.79 6.90
CA SER A 51 -9.07 -16.62 7.39
C SER A 51 -8.22 -15.78 6.42
N MET A 52 -8.35 -15.99 5.12
CA MET A 52 -7.66 -15.17 4.12
C MET A 52 -8.07 -13.68 4.21
N GLN A 53 -9.36 -13.38 4.38
CA GLN A 53 -9.85 -12.01 4.54
C GLN A 53 -9.29 -11.34 5.81
N GLN A 54 -9.20 -12.07 6.93
CA GLN A 54 -8.55 -11.56 8.15
C GLN A 54 -7.10 -11.18 7.88
N ASN A 55 -6.32 -12.06 7.25
CA ASN A 55 -4.92 -11.79 6.91
C ASN A 55 -4.77 -10.57 5.98
N LEU A 56 -5.70 -10.35 5.04
CA LEU A 56 -5.70 -9.17 4.18
C LEU A 56 -5.97 -7.88 4.95
N VAL A 57 -6.88 -7.90 5.92
CA VAL A 57 -7.19 -6.75 6.79
C VAL A 57 -6.00 -6.41 7.69
N GLU A 58 -5.30 -7.43 8.22
CA GLU A 58 -4.07 -7.24 8.99
C GLU A 58 -2.97 -6.61 8.12
N ALA A 59 -2.72 -7.18 6.93
CA ALA A 59 -1.74 -6.64 5.98
C ALA A 59 -2.06 -5.19 5.60
N ARG A 60 -3.34 -4.86 5.39
CA ARG A 60 -3.79 -3.48 5.12
C ARG A 60 -3.47 -2.55 6.28
N SER A 61 -3.73 -2.99 7.51
CA SER A 61 -3.46 -2.19 8.71
C SER A 61 -1.98 -1.86 8.85
N ASP A 62 -1.10 -2.82 8.56
CA ASP A 62 0.35 -2.61 8.59
C ASP A 62 0.83 -1.67 7.49
N ILE A 63 0.29 -1.80 6.27
CA ILE A 63 0.60 -0.87 5.17
C ILE A 63 0.19 0.56 5.50
N VAL A 64 -0.99 0.76 6.10
CA VAL A 64 -1.45 2.10 6.51
C VAL A 64 -0.52 2.71 7.55
N ARG A 65 0.01 1.90 8.49
CA ARG A 65 1.02 2.37 9.46
C ARG A 65 2.31 2.80 8.76
N VAL A 66 2.81 1.98 7.84
CA VAL A 66 3.99 2.32 7.02
C VAL A 66 3.77 3.61 6.21
N HIS A 67 2.56 3.82 5.67
CA HIS A 67 2.21 5.05 4.98
C HIS A 67 2.26 6.25 5.92
N ALA A 68 1.65 6.14 7.10
CA ALA A 68 1.67 7.20 8.10
C ALA A 68 3.12 7.56 8.52
N ASP A 69 3.97 6.56 8.72
CA ASP A 69 5.37 6.79 9.10
C ASP A 69 6.19 7.43 7.99
N LEU A 70 5.99 7.01 6.74
CA LEU A 70 6.60 7.67 5.57
C LEU A 70 6.12 9.11 5.42
N ALA A 71 4.85 9.39 5.69
CA ALA A 71 4.32 10.76 5.67
C ALA A 71 4.99 11.65 6.72
N LYS A 72 5.23 11.14 7.94
CA LYS A 72 5.98 11.85 8.98
C LYS A 72 7.43 12.12 8.57
N ILE A 73 8.12 11.12 8.03
CA ILE A 73 9.50 11.28 7.53
C ILE A 73 9.54 12.41 6.51
N LEU A 74 8.64 12.39 5.52
CA LEU A 74 8.59 13.42 4.46
C LEU A 74 8.26 14.82 5.00
N ALA A 75 7.45 14.92 6.05
CA ALA A 75 7.18 16.20 6.71
C ALA A 75 8.45 16.74 7.43
N GLY A 76 9.23 15.85 8.04
CA GLY A 76 10.51 16.20 8.68
C GLY A 76 11.65 16.46 7.69
N THR A 77 11.67 15.81 6.53
CA THR A 77 12.69 16.01 5.47
C THR A 77 12.41 17.21 4.56
N LYS A 78 11.56 18.16 4.97
CA LYS A 78 11.32 19.42 4.23
C LYS A 78 12.50 20.41 4.31
N ASP A 79 13.73 19.91 4.29
CA ASP A 79 14.99 20.68 4.23
C ASP A 79 15.44 20.99 2.79
N ILE A 80 14.59 20.76 1.79
CA ILE A 80 14.84 21.27 0.43
C ILE A 80 14.19 22.65 0.36
N PRO A 81 14.96 23.75 0.24
CA PRO A 81 14.39 25.06 0.04
C PRO A 81 13.52 25.03 -1.22
N THR A 82 12.22 25.26 -1.05
CA THR A 82 11.25 25.40 -2.15
C THR A 82 11.45 26.69 -2.93
N ASN A 83 12.27 27.59 -2.40
CA ASN A 83 12.83 28.72 -3.13
C ASN A 83 14.18 28.30 -3.72
N CYS A 84 14.16 27.85 -4.97
CA CYS A 84 15.36 27.94 -5.79
C CYS A 84 15.67 29.43 -5.96
N PRO A 85 16.83 29.95 -5.51
CA PRO A 85 17.16 31.35 -5.72
C PRO A 85 17.10 31.64 -7.23
N GLN A 86 16.44 32.73 -7.61
CA GLN A 86 16.19 33.09 -9.01
C GLN A 86 17.48 33.35 -9.81
N GLN A 87 18.61 33.44 -9.11
CA GLN A 87 19.96 33.53 -9.66
C GLN A 87 20.89 32.60 -8.87
N ALA A 88 21.38 31.55 -9.52
CA ALA A 88 22.57 30.84 -9.05
C ALA A 88 23.77 31.72 -9.40
N PHE A 89 24.40 32.34 -8.40
CA PHE A 89 25.68 33.01 -8.60
C PHE A 89 26.77 31.95 -8.71
N TYR A 90 27.33 31.79 -9.91
CA TYR A 90 28.61 31.15 -10.11
C TYR A 90 29.66 32.16 -9.63
N GLY A 91 30.15 32.00 -8.40
CA GLY A 91 31.29 32.79 -7.91
C GLY A 91 32.53 32.47 -8.74
N PRO A 92 33.38 33.45 -9.08
CA PRO A 92 34.59 33.19 -9.83
C PRO A 92 35.48 32.24 -9.01
N GLU A 93 35.92 31.18 -9.65
CA GLU A 93 36.92 30.28 -9.09
C GLU A 93 38.19 31.10 -8.79
N ASP A 94 38.62 31.14 -7.53
CA ASP A 94 39.93 31.65 -7.12
C ASP A 94 41.02 30.79 -7.75
N VAL A 95 41.37 31.09 -9.01
CA VAL A 95 42.58 30.60 -9.65
C VAL A 95 43.71 31.54 -9.25
N THR A 96 44.28 31.32 -8.07
CA THR A 96 45.60 31.87 -7.72
C THR A 96 46.65 31.29 -8.68
N SER A 97 46.92 32.01 -9.76
CA SER A 97 48.12 31.87 -10.59
C SER A 97 49.22 32.72 -9.96
N ALA A 98 50.17 32.06 -9.30
CA ALA A 98 51.43 32.66 -8.91
C ALA A 98 52.24 33.06 -10.16
N ALA A 99 52.67 34.31 -10.20
CA ALA A 99 53.76 34.82 -11.03
C ALA A 99 54.58 35.80 -10.18
#